data_AF-R6VSR6-F1
#
_entry.id   AF-R6VSR6-F1
#
_cell.length_a   1.000
_cell.length_b   1.000
_cell.length_c   1.000
_cell.angle_alpha   90.00
_cell.angle_beta   90.00
_cell.angle_gamma   90.00
#
_symmetry.space_group_name_H-M   'P 1'
#
loop_
_entity.id
_entity.type
_entity.pdbx_description
1 polymer ?
#
loop_
_entity_poly.entity_id
_entity_poly.type
_entity_poly.pdbx_seq_one_letter_code
_entity_poly.pdbx_strand_id
1 'polypeptide(L)'
;MSNIYKAFELYQALGNIKRKNDTVVGCKKLTSYKLTELQSKSVVELYSKYTKSVSKCFHEFYTEKTGNFYPEYIPDDLYYTKIDTFYNDWLAGSIMDNKCLYDILFPKAVIKQPETIIKRMNGIYYDAQMQPISVAEVNEILSKQDAVFCKEAEDSSGGDGVRYIDRTGGGVEDTFWNVVKKWKRDVIVQKPLSQCEELASLNGSSINTIRVLSLLSLNGSVKIYSYVLRMGIGGSKVDNACSGGINCGICEDGRLKGIAYNQKGDKFMIHPTSNVKFDEIQIPNFDKVIEKVKILHPFIPHFRLVSWDIAIDEMNEPVLIEANLRYGELDFHQLNNGPVFGKDTKKILDEVFGK
;
A
#
# COMPACT_ATOMS: atom_id res chain seq x y z
N MET A 1 -12.57 -0.91 -3.96
CA MET A 1 -12.57 -1.77 -2.75
C MET A 1 -13.02 -3.19 -3.09
N SER A 2 -12.11 -4.16 -3.05
CA SER A 2 -12.50 -5.58 -3.00
C SER A 2 -13.55 -5.76 -1.90
N ASN A 3 -14.62 -6.53 -2.16
CA ASN A 3 -15.75 -6.78 -1.24
C ASN A 3 -15.34 -7.27 0.17
N ILE A 4 -14.06 -7.58 0.36
CA ILE A 4 -13.43 -8.07 1.58
C ILE A 4 -13.31 -6.98 2.66
N TYR A 5 -12.84 -5.78 2.32
CA TYR A 5 -12.55 -4.75 3.32
C TYR A 5 -13.83 -4.10 3.87
N LYS A 6 -14.86 -3.94 3.03
CA LYS A 6 -16.21 -3.52 3.47
C LYS A 6 -16.85 -4.48 4.47
N ALA A 7 -16.60 -5.78 4.31
CA ALA A 7 -17.10 -6.78 5.25
C ALA A 7 -16.40 -6.63 6.62
N PHE A 8 -15.09 -6.42 6.64
CA PHE A 8 -14.33 -6.18 7.88
C PHE A 8 -14.80 -4.93 8.64
N GLU A 9 -15.01 -3.81 7.97
CA GLU A 9 -15.55 -2.57 8.59
C GLU A 9 -16.93 -2.81 9.21
N LEU A 10 -17.82 -3.54 8.50
CA LEU A 10 -19.15 -3.89 9.00
C LEU A 10 -19.08 -4.83 10.23
N TYR A 11 -18.15 -5.80 10.25
CA TYR A 11 -17.97 -6.72 11.37
C TYR A 11 -17.41 -6.04 12.62
N GLN A 12 -16.57 -5.01 12.44
CA GLN A 12 -16.10 -4.18 13.54
C GLN A 12 -17.21 -3.27 14.10
N ALA A 13 -17.97 -2.59 13.22
CA ALA A 13 -19.08 -1.73 13.62
C ALA A 13 -20.17 -2.49 14.41
N LEU A 14 -20.35 -3.78 14.13
CA LEU A 14 -21.33 -4.65 14.79
C LEU A 14 -20.78 -5.41 16.00
N GLY A 15 -19.54 -5.15 16.43
CA GLY A 15 -18.90 -5.84 17.57
C GLY A 15 -18.74 -7.35 17.40
N ASN A 16 -18.97 -7.86 16.19
CA ASN A 16 -18.99 -9.28 15.86
C ASN A 16 -17.83 -9.57 14.91
N ILE A 17 -16.66 -9.86 15.49
CA ILE A 17 -15.47 -10.36 14.77
C ILE A 17 -15.72 -11.81 14.31
N LYS A 18 -16.75 -12.04 13.49
CA LYS A 18 -16.97 -13.34 12.86
C LYS A 18 -16.86 -13.23 11.35
N ARG A 19 -15.65 -13.62 10.90
CA ARG A 19 -15.29 -14.28 9.64
C ARG A 19 -16.45 -14.42 8.64
N LYS A 20 -16.28 -13.86 7.45
CA LYS A 20 -16.65 -14.57 6.22
C LYS A 20 -15.82 -14.12 5.02
N ASN A 21 -15.04 -15.09 4.52
CA ASN A 21 -14.38 -15.16 3.21
C ASN A 21 -13.62 -13.91 2.73
N ASP A 22 -12.41 -13.79 3.26
CA ASP A 22 -11.32 -13.06 2.61
C ASP A 22 -10.77 -13.90 1.43
N THR A 23 -10.57 -13.31 0.25
CA THR A 23 -9.93 -13.99 -0.88
C THR A 23 -8.48 -14.36 -0.58
N VAL A 24 -7.80 -13.64 0.32
CA VAL A 24 -6.46 -14.00 0.77
C VAL A 24 -6.52 -15.28 1.61
N VAL A 25 -7.47 -15.39 2.55
CA VAL A 25 -7.74 -16.65 3.26
C VAL A 25 -8.22 -17.75 2.30
N GLY A 26 -8.99 -17.42 1.27
CA GLY A 26 -9.43 -18.35 0.23
C GLY A 26 -8.25 -18.93 -0.54
N CYS A 27 -7.39 -18.10 -1.12
CA CYS A 27 -6.18 -18.51 -1.84
C CYS A 27 -5.22 -19.28 -0.94
N LYS A 28 -5.03 -18.83 0.31
CA LYS A 28 -4.14 -19.51 1.27
C LYS A 28 -4.70 -20.85 1.74
N LYS A 29 -6.03 -21.02 1.79
CA LYS A 29 -6.67 -22.32 2.06
C LYS A 29 -6.58 -23.31 0.91
N LEU A 30 -6.31 -22.85 -0.31
CA LEU A 30 -6.09 -23.71 -1.48
C LEU A 30 -4.66 -24.25 -1.56
N THR A 31 -3.79 -23.91 -0.59
CA THR A 31 -2.45 -24.49 -0.51
C THR A 31 -2.52 -26.01 -0.36
N SER A 32 -1.75 -26.72 -1.18
CA SER A 32 -1.64 -28.18 -1.13
C SER A 32 -0.63 -28.63 -0.07
N TYR A 33 0.28 -27.74 0.31
CA TYR A 33 1.32 -28.02 1.28
C TYR A 33 0.77 -28.20 2.70
N LYS A 34 1.41 -29.08 3.45
CA LYS A 34 1.12 -29.33 4.87
C LYS A 34 2.43 -29.28 5.63
N LEU A 35 2.44 -28.55 6.75
CA LEU A 35 3.59 -28.50 7.63
C LEU A 35 3.92 -29.91 8.15
N THR A 36 5.20 -30.22 8.26
CA THR A 36 5.66 -31.39 9.03
C THR A 36 5.25 -31.25 10.51
N GLU A 37 5.26 -32.36 11.26
CA GLU A 37 4.90 -32.34 12.68
C GLU A 37 5.78 -31.37 13.48
N LEU A 38 7.09 -31.34 13.22
CA LEU A 38 8.04 -30.45 13.88
C LEU A 38 7.75 -28.97 13.56
N GLN A 39 7.53 -28.64 12.29
CA GLN A 39 7.16 -27.28 11.86
C GLN A 39 5.84 -26.86 12.51
N SER A 40 4.82 -27.71 12.44
CA SER A 40 3.52 -27.51 13.06
C SER A 40 3.63 -27.24 14.56
N LYS A 41 4.47 -28.02 15.27
CA LYS A 41 4.72 -27.85 16.71
C LYS A 41 5.35 -26.48 17.00
N SER A 42 6.37 -26.08 16.23
CA SER A 42 7.05 -24.79 16.43
C SER A 42 6.11 -23.58 16.26
N VAL A 43 5.17 -23.64 15.30
CA VAL A 43 4.13 -22.61 15.13
C VAL A 43 3.22 -22.55 16.37
N VAL A 44 2.77 -23.70 16.86
CA VAL A 44 1.92 -23.77 18.05
C VAL A 44 2.67 -23.28 19.30
N GLU A 45 3.92 -23.67 19.49
CA GLU A 45 4.76 -23.24 20.62
C GLU A 45 4.93 -21.71 20.66
N LEU A 46 5.10 -21.05 19.51
CA LEU A 46 5.18 -19.60 19.43
C LEU A 46 3.83 -18.94 19.74
N TYR A 47 2.76 -19.35 19.04
CA TYR A 47 1.49 -18.61 19.07
C TYR A 47 0.53 -18.98 20.20
N SER A 48 0.65 -20.18 20.79
CA SER A 48 -0.21 -20.61 21.92
C SER A 48 -0.11 -19.72 23.15
N LYS A 49 0.98 -18.94 23.26
CA LYS A 49 1.13 -17.91 24.29
C LYS A 49 0.13 -16.78 24.07
N TYR A 50 -0.16 -16.39 22.84
CA TYR A 50 -0.90 -15.16 22.51
C TYR A 50 -2.35 -15.44 22.10
N THR A 51 -2.64 -16.62 21.58
CA THR A 51 -3.99 -17.01 21.11
C THR A 51 -4.32 -18.46 21.50
N LYS A 52 -5.61 -18.74 21.72
CA LYS A 52 -6.11 -20.09 22.01
C LYS A 52 -5.92 -21.05 20.83
N SER A 53 -5.92 -20.53 19.61
CA SER A 53 -5.70 -21.31 18.40
C SER A 53 -5.02 -20.47 17.31
N VAL A 54 -4.20 -21.12 16.50
CA VAL A 54 -3.50 -20.51 15.36
C VAL A 54 -3.80 -21.32 14.10
N SER A 55 -4.19 -20.62 13.03
CA SER A 55 -4.36 -21.25 11.72
C SER A 55 -3.01 -21.41 11.05
N LYS A 56 -2.64 -22.64 10.70
CA LYS A 56 -1.36 -22.94 10.05
C LYS A 56 -1.38 -22.69 8.53
N CYS A 57 -2.56 -22.45 7.94
CA CYS A 57 -2.69 -22.26 6.48
C CYS A 57 -1.83 -21.11 5.94
N PHE A 58 -1.58 -20.08 6.76
CA PHE A 58 -0.70 -18.96 6.38
C PHE A 58 0.75 -19.44 6.25
N HIS A 59 1.28 -20.13 7.26
CA HIS A 59 2.60 -20.75 7.23
C HIS A 59 2.73 -21.76 6.09
N GLU A 60 1.71 -22.59 5.87
CA GLU A 60 1.67 -23.56 4.76
C GLU A 60 1.79 -22.85 3.42
N PHE A 61 0.99 -21.81 3.20
CA PHE A 61 1.04 -21.01 1.98
C PHE A 61 2.41 -20.36 1.76
N TYR A 62 2.95 -19.63 2.74
CA TYR A 62 4.25 -18.99 2.56
C TYR A 62 5.37 -20.01 2.35
N THR A 63 5.31 -21.16 3.03
CA THR A 63 6.29 -22.24 2.84
C THR A 63 6.19 -22.84 1.44
N GLU A 64 4.98 -23.13 0.96
CA GLU A 64 4.74 -23.63 -0.41
C GLU A 64 5.26 -22.64 -1.46
N LYS A 65 4.91 -21.36 -1.30
CA LYS A 65 5.22 -20.33 -2.29
C LYS A 65 6.67 -19.88 -2.25
N THR A 66 7.32 -19.84 -1.10
CA THR A 66 8.71 -19.35 -1.00
C THR A 66 9.73 -20.48 -0.97
N GLY A 67 9.33 -21.69 -0.56
CA GLY A 67 10.24 -22.79 -0.24
C GLY A 67 10.88 -22.68 1.14
N ASN A 68 10.58 -21.62 1.90
CA ASN A 68 11.18 -21.35 3.20
C ASN A 68 10.13 -21.35 4.30
N PHE A 69 10.34 -22.17 5.33
CA PHE A 69 9.51 -22.21 6.53
C PHE A 69 10.11 -21.33 7.63
N TYR A 70 9.26 -20.53 8.25
CA TYR A 70 9.58 -19.78 9.47
C TYR A 70 8.38 -19.83 10.42
N PRO A 71 8.55 -20.22 11.70
CA PRO A 71 7.47 -20.12 12.68
C PRO A 71 7.02 -18.66 12.89
N GLU A 72 7.91 -17.69 12.67
CA GLU A 72 7.68 -16.26 12.86
C GLU A 72 6.81 -15.61 11.79
N TYR A 73 6.42 -16.32 10.71
CA TYR A 73 5.40 -15.80 9.81
C TYR A 73 4.15 -15.44 10.62
N ILE A 74 3.68 -14.21 10.45
CA ILE A 74 2.48 -13.72 11.11
C ILE A 74 1.26 -14.22 10.34
N PRO A 75 0.32 -14.93 11.00
CA PRO A 75 -1.00 -15.19 10.45
C PRO A 75 -1.73 -13.89 10.13
N ASP A 76 -2.27 -13.76 8.93
CA ASP A 76 -3.00 -12.55 8.51
C ASP A 76 -4.14 -12.20 9.46
N ASP A 77 -4.87 -13.19 9.96
CA ASP A 77 -5.96 -12.96 10.90
C ASP A 77 -5.46 -12.33 12.20
N LEU A 78 -4.31 -12.77 12.71
CA LEU A 78 -3.66 -12.15 13.85
C LEU A 78 -3.17 -10.72 13.54
N TYR A 79 -2.58 -10.53 12.36
CA TYR A 79 -2.08 -9.22 11.95
C TYR A 79 -3.21 -8.19 11.88
N TYR A 80 -4.24 -8.45 11.06
CA TYR A 80 -5.29 -7.48 10.78
C TYR A 80 -6.25 -7.26 11.96
N THR A 81 -6.40 -8.24 12.87
CA THR A 81 -7.37 -8.12 13.97
C THR A 81 -6.76 -7.75 15.32
N LYS A 82 -5.43 -7.92 15.48
CA LYS A 82 -4.73 -7.65 16.75
C LYS A 82 -3.55 -6.72 16.59
N ILE A 83 -2.65 -6.98 15.64
CA ILE A 83 -1.40 -6.21 15.53
C ILE A 83 -1.67 -4.83 14.94
N ASP A 84 -2.29 -4.78 13.77
CA ASP A 84 -2.53 -3.52 13.05
C ASP A 84 -3.49 -2.61 13.84
N THR A 85 -4.56 -3.18 14.40
CA THR A 85 -5.54 -2.45 15.24
C THR A 85 -5.01 -2.06 16.61
N PHE A 86 -3.92 -2.67 17.09
CA PHE A 86 -3.24 -2.23 18.31
C PHE A 86 -2.35 -1.02 18.04
N TYR A 87 -1.64 -1.01 16.91
CA TYR A 87 -0.73 0.08 16.56
C TYR A 87 -1.41 1.27 15.89
N ASN A 88 -2.58 1.08 15.27
CA ASN A 88 -3.26 2.08 14.48
C ASN A 88 -4.72 2.24 14.91
N ASP A 89 -5.14 3.48 15.14
CA ASP A 89 -6.57 3.83 15.28
C ASP A 89 -7.25 3.80 13.91
N TRP A 90 -7.91 2.69 13.60
CA TRP A 90 -8.57 2.51 12.30
C TRP A 90 -9.76 3.47 12.09
N LEU A 91 -10.42 3.95 13.15
CA LEU A 91 -11.49 4.93 13.00
C LEU A 91 -10.88 6.26 12.56
N ALA A 92 -9.85 6.74 13.25
CA ALA A 92 -9.09 7.91 12.82
C ALA A 92 -8.51 7.70 11.42
N GLY A 93 -8.00 6.50 11.12
CA GLY A 93 -7.43 6.15 9.82
C GLY A 93 -8.44 6.25 8.67
N SER A 94 -9.71 5.93 8.91
CA SER A 94 -10.78 6.08 7.91
C SER A 94 -11.04 7.53 7.49
N ILE A 95 -10.66 8.50 8.34
CA ILE A 95 -10.83 9.93 8.09
C ILE A 95 -9.52 10.56 7.61
N MET A 96 -8.41 10.20 8.23
CA MET A 96 -7.09 10.78 7.96
C MET A 96 -6.44 10.23 6.70
N ASP A 97 -6.79 9.01 6.26
CA ASP A 97 -6.39 8.48 4.96
C ASP A 97 -7.27 9.06 3.84
N ASN A 98 -7.29 10.39 3.77
CA ASN A 98 -7.93 11.19 2.75
C ASN A 98 -6.85 12.00 2.04
N LYS A 99 -6.64 11.69 0.76
CA LYS A 99 -5.57 12.29 -0.08
C LYS A 99 -5.67 13.82 -0.18
N CYS A 100 -6.85 14.41 0.06
CA CYS A 100 -7.01 15.86 0.10
C CYS A 100 -6.30 16.51 1.29
N LEU A 101 -5.98 15.75 2.35
CA LEU A 101 -5.34 16.24 3.57
C LEU A 101 -3.82 16.05 3.58
N TYR A 102 -3.24 15.37 2.58
CA TYR A 102 -1.84 14.96 2.62
C TYR A 102 -0.84 16.12 2.62
N ASP A 103 -1.16 17.25 2.01
CA ASP A 103 -0.32 18.45 2.07
C ASP A 103 -0.37 19.16 3.43
N ILE A 104 -1.40 18.89 4.23
CA ILE A 104 -1.50 19.32 5.63
C ILE A 104 -0.75 18.34 6.54
N LEU A 105 -0.95 17.03 6.33
CA LEU A 105 -0.35 15.98 7.17
C LEU A 105 1.15 15.81 6.93
N PHE A 106 1.59 15.98 5.68
CA PHE A 106 2.96 15.74 5.24
C PHE A 106 3.52 17.00 4.58
N PRO A 107 4.44 17.74 5.22
CA PRO A 107 4.93 18.99 4.66
C PRO A 107 5.66 18.79 3.34
N LYS A 108 5.29 19.56 2.31
CA LYS A 108 5.95 19.57 1.00
C LYS A 108 7.43 19.97 1.06
N ALA A 109 7.87 20.63 2.13
CA ALA A 109 9.27 20.92 2.40
C ALA A 109 10.09 19.67 2.77
N VAL A 110 9.43 18.60 3.24
CA VAL A 110 10.07 17.34 3.63
C VAL A 110 10.07 16.35 2.47
N ILE A 111 8.92 16.15 1.81
CA ILE A 111 8.75 15.20 0.71
C ILE A 111 7.90 15.77 -0.42
N LYS A 112 8.23 15.42 -1.67
CA LYS A 112 7.40 15.75 -2.82
C LYS A 112 6.09 14.97 -2.79
N GLN A 113 5.07 15.50 -3.44
CA GLN A 113 3.77 14.86 -3.64
C GLN A 113 3.32 15.16 -5.08
N PRO A 114 2.43 14.36 -5.70
CA PRO A 114 1.89 14.70 -7.01
C PRO A 114 1.21 16.07 -6.98
N GLU A 115 1.47 16.90 -7.99
CA GLU A 115 0.97 18.27 -8.03
C GLU A 115 -0.56 18.28 -8.04
N THR A 116 -1.16 18.82 -6.98
CA THR A 116 -2.61 19.00 -6.89
C THR A 116 -3.06 20.12 -7.82
N ILE A 117 -4.16 19.89 -8.53
CA ILE A 117 -4.82 20.87 -9.39
C ILE A 117 -6.04 21.44 -8.67
N ILE A 118 -6.94 20.56 -8.24
CA ILE A 118 -8.12 20.90 -7.43
C ILE A 118 -8.42 19.78 -6.43
N LYS A 119 -9.19 20.14 -5.40
CA LYS A 119 -9.79 19.20 -4.45
C LYS A 119 -11.29 19.45 -4.36
N ARG A 120 -12.04 18.40 -4.03
CA ARG A 120 -13.43 18.49 -3.58
C ARG A 120 -13.51 17.83 -2.21
N MET A 121 -13.86 18.60 -1.19
CA MET A 121 -14.07 18.09 0.17
C MET A 121 -15.45 18.51 0.66
N ASN A 122 -16.26 17.55 1.09
CA ASN A 122 -17.63 17.79 1.55
C ASN A 122 -18.45 18.63 0.53
N GLY A 123 -18.30 18.34 -0.76
CA GLY A 123 -18.98 19.04 -1.85
C GLY A 123 -18.45 20.44 -2.18
N ILE A 124 -17.50 20.98 -1.42
CA ILE A 124 -16.86 22.27 -1.67
C ILE A 124 -15.59 22.04 -2.49
N TYR A 125 -15.39 22.88 -3.52
CA TYR A 125 -14.20 22.84 -4.37
C TYR A 125 -13.13 23.78 -3.85
N TYR A 126 -11.87 23.33 -3.94
CA TYR A 126 -10.69 24.08 -3.54
C TYR A 126 -9.63 24.01 -4.64
N ASP A 127 -8.83 25.08 -4.75
CA ASP A 127 -7.61 25.06 -5.53
C ASP A 127 -6.47 24.28 -4.83
N ALA A 128 -5.28 24.27 -5.44
CA ALA A 128 -4.10 23.62 -4.91
C ALA A 128 -3.55 24.26 -3.61
N GLN A 129 -3.97 25.47 -3.28
CA GLN A 129 -3.59 26.26 -2.10
C GLN A 129 -4.68 26.23 -1.01
N MET A 130 -5.66 25.32 -1.12
CA MET A 130 -6.77 25.17 -0.19
C MET A 130 -7.69 26.41 -0.09
N GLN A 131 -7.74 27.24 -1.15
CA GLN A 131 -8.72 28.32 -1.23
C GLN A 131 -10.01 27.82 -1.88
N PRO A 132 -11.20 28.12 -1.32
CA PRO A 132 -12.46 27.75 -1.94
C PRO A 132 -12.61 28.41 -3.32
N ILE A 133 -13.06 27.64 -4.31
CA ILE A 133 -13.26 28.10 -5.69
C ILE A 133 -14.66 27.72 -6.21
N SER A 134 -15.18 28.52 -7.13
CA SER A 134 -16.44 28.28 -7.82
C SER A 134 -16.34 27.20 -8.89
N VAL A 135 -17.49 26.69 -9.33
CA VAL A 135 -17.57 25.74 -10.46
C VAL A 135 -17.00 26.34 -11.77
N ALA A 136 -17.16 27.64 -11.98
CA ALA A 136 -16.61 28.32 -13.15
C ALA A 136 -15.08 28.31 -13.13
N GLU A 137 -14.48 28.58 -11.98
CA GLU A 137 -13.03 28.53 -11.79
C GLU A 137 -12.50 27.09 -11.92
N VAL A 138 -13.23 26.09 -11.43
CA VAL A 138 -12.89 24.66 -11.66
C VAL A 138 -12.78 24.36 -13.16
N ASN A 139 -13.75 24.79 -13.97
CA ASN A 139 -13.72 24.61 -15.42
C ASN A 139 -12.52 25.33 -16.06
N GLU A 140 -12.26 26.56 -15.65
CA GLU A 140 -11.14 27.33 -16.17
C GLU A 140 -9.80 26.64 -15.87
N ILE A 141 -9.61 26.14 -14.64
CA ILE A 141 -8.38 25.45 -14.23
C ILE A 141 -8.20 24.13 -15.00
N LEU A 142 -9.27 23.33 -15.12
CA LEU A 142 -9.22 22.02 -15.77
C LEU A 142 -9.05 22.11 -17.29
N SER A 143 -9.66 23.09 -17.96
CA SER A 143 -9.54 23.28 -19.41
C SER A 143 -8.09 23.56 -19.86
N LYS A 144 -7.28 24.13 -18.97
CA LYS A 144 -5.85 24.40 -19.19
C LYS A 144 -4.96 23.15 -19.10
N GLN A 145 -5.48 22.02 -18.64
CA GLN A 145 -4.69 20.80 -18.46
C GLN A 145 -4.74 19.91 -19.72
N ASP A 146 -3.63 19.26 -20.03
CA ASP A 146 -3.57 18.23 -21.09
C ASP A 146 -4.08 16.88 -20.60
N ALA A 147 -3.74 16.53 -19.36
CA ALA A 147 -4.19 15.32 -18.70
C ALA A 147 -4.14 15.47 -17.17
N VAL A 148 -5.00 14.71 -16.49
CA VAL A 148 -5.11 14.67 -15.03
C VAL A 148 -5.41 13.27 -14.53
N PHE A 149 -5.02 12.97 -13.30
CA PHE A 149 -5.59 11.88 -12.52
C PHE A 149 -6.66 12.41 -11.58
N CYS A 150 -7.89 11.96 -11.78
CA CYS A 150 -9.02 12.20 -10.88
C CYS A 150 -9.18 10.97 -9.97
N LYS A 151 -9.12 11.18 -8.65
CA LYS A 151 -9.10 10.10 -7.66
C LYS A 151 -10.16 10.35 -6.59
N GLU A 152 -10.93 9.32 -6.22
CA GLU A 152 -11.62 9.30 -4.94
C GLU A 152 -10.55 9.42 -3.84
N ALA A 153 -10.72 10.37 -2.94
CA ALA A 153 -9.69 10.72 -1.97
C ALA A 153 -9.58 9.69 -0.83
N GLU A 154 -10.62 8.88 -0.63
CA GLU A 154 -10.77 7.86 0.41
C GLU A 154 -10.95 6.45 -0.18
N ASP A 155 -10.35 5.44 0.46
CA ASP A 155 -10.44 4.00 0.15
C ASP A 155 -10.27 3.59 -1.34
N SER A 156 -9.47 4.32 -2.11
CA SER A 156 -9.16 3.96 -3.50
C SER A 156 -8.20 2.77 -3.57
N SER A 157 -8.67 1.55 -3.30
CA SER A 157 -7.81 0.35 -3.32
C SER A 157 -7.59 -0.18 -4.73
N GLY A 158 -6.34 -0.45 -5.12
CA GLY A 158 -6.02 -1.25 -6.32
C GLY A 158 -6.46 -0.63 -7.65
N GLY A 159 -6.45 0.70 -7.75
CA GLY A 159 -6.84 1.44 -8.95
C GLY A 159 -8.34 1.72 -9.08
N ASP A 160 -9.17 1.09 -8.25
CA ASP A 160 -10.59 1.43 -8.14
C ASP A 160 -10.74 2.84 -7.55
N GLY A 161 -11.60 3.66 -8.14
CA GLY A 161 -11.71 5.09 -7.80
C GLY A 161 -10.62 6.00 -8.40
N VAL A 162 -9.75 5.50 -9.29
CA VAL A 162 -8.78 6.34 -10.03
C VAL A 162 -9.15 6.40 -11.52
N ARG A 163 -9.12 7.59 -12.11
CA ARG A 163 -9.38 7.83 -13.53
C ARG A 163 -8.30 8.73 -14.12
N TYR A 164 -7.63 8.24 -15.15
CA TYR A 164 -6.82 9.08 -16.02
C TYR A 164 -7.74 9.76 -17.03
N ILE A 165 -7.71 11.08 -17.09
CA ILE A 165 -8.52 11.91 -17.98
C ILE A 165 -7.54 12.72 -18.82
N ASP A 166 -7.65 12.65 -20.13
CA ASP A 166 -6.94 13.50 -21.07
C ASP A 166 -7.92 14.17 -22.05
N ARG A 167 -7.39 14.86 -23.04
CA ARG A 167 -8.19 15.53 -24.09
C ARG A 167 -8.79 14.56 -25.13
N THR A 168 -8.60 13.25 -24.96
CA THR A 168 -9.16 12.26 -25.88
C THR A 168 -10.66 12.16 -25.66
N GLY A 169 -11.45 12.61 -26.64
CA GLY A 169 -12.91 12.56 -26.58
C GLY A 169 -13.59 13.81 -25.98
N GLY A 170 -12.86 14.90 -25.78
CA GLY A 170 -13.41 16.19 -25.35
C GLY A 170 -12.46 16.99 -24.45
N GLY A 171 -12.99 18.03 -23.79
CA GLY A 171 -12.27 18.77 -22.75
C GLY A 171 -12.04 17.90 -21.50
N VAL A 172 -10.95 18.17 -20.78
CA VAL A 172 -10.65 17.50 -19.49
C VAL A 172 -11.77 17.79 -18.49
N GLU A 173 -12.27 19.02 -18.48
CA GLU A 173 -13.37 19.51 -17.65
C GLU A 173 -14.69 18.75 -17.90
N ASP A 174 -15.06 18.51 -19.16
CA ASP A 174 -16.28 17.78 -19.51
C ASP A 174 -16.25 16.33 -19.01
N THR A 175 -15.11 15.67 -19.23
CA THR A 175 -14.89 14.29 -18.79
C THR A 175 -14.84 14.22 -17.26
N PHE A 176 -14.21 15.19 -16.61
CA PHE A 176 -14.18 15.31 -15.15
C PHE A 176 -15.59 15.34 -14.56
N TRP A 177 -16.49 16.21 -15.03
CA TRP A 177 -17.86 16.28 -14.52
C TRP A 177 -18.64 14.98 -14.74
N ASN A 178 -18.41 14.31 -15.86
CA ASN A 178 -19.01 13.00 -16.15
C ASN A 178 -18.56 11.90 -15.19
N VAL A 179 -17.32 11.95 -14.73
CA VAL A 179 -16.77 11.04 -13.73
C VAL A 179 -17.32 11.37 -12.35
N VAL A 180 -17.11 12.61 -11.88
CA VAL A 180 -17.34 12.97 -10.47
C VAL A 180 -18.81 13.12 -10.09
N LYS A 181 -19.73 13.28 -11.05
CA LYS A 181 -21.18 13.30 -10.77
C LYS A 181 -21.69 12.00 -10.15
N LYS A 182 -20.98 10.89 -10.35
CA LYS A 182 -21.31 9.58 -9.77
C LYS A 182 -20.64 9.36 -8.41
N TRP A 183 -19.65 10.17 -8.07
CA TRP A 183 -18.87 10.03 -6.85
C TRP A 183 -19.47 10.91 -5.75
N LYS A 184 -19.77 10.31 -4.60
CA LYS A 184 -20.28 11.04 -3.41
C LYS A 184 -19.17 11.43 -2.42
N ARG A 185 -18.00 10.81 -2.55
CA ARG A 185 -16.84 11.00 -1.66
C ARG A 185 -16.02 12.22 -2.04
N ASP A 186 -15.05 12.55 -1.20
CA ASP A 186 -14.04 13.55 -1.51
C ASP A 186 -13.23 13.14 -2.75
N VAL A 187 -12.74 14.13 -3.48
CA VAL A 187 -12.02 13.94 -4.75
C VAL A 187 -10.77 14.80 -4.76
N ILE A 188 -9.68 14.21 -5.23
CA ILE A 188 -8.47 14.97 -5.55
C ILE A 188 -8.16 14.82 -7.04
N VAL A 189 -7.77 15.92 -7.67
CA VAL A 189 -7.28 15.94 -9.04
C VAL A 189 -5.81 16.35 -9.01
N GLN A 190 -4.97 15.52 -9.60
CA GLN A 190 -3.51 15.72 -9.62
C GLN A 190 -2.97 15.63 -11.04
N LYS A 191 -1.85 16.28 -11.32
CA LYS A 191 -1.12 16.06 -12.57
C LYS A 191 -0.57 14.62 -12.64
N PRO A 192 -0.44 14.06 -13.85
CA PRO A 192 0.36 12.86 -14.07
C PRO A 192 1.78 13.05 -13.53
N LEU A 193 2.29 12.03 -12.86
CA LEU A 193 3.67 11.98 -12.40
C LEU A 193 4.51 11.21 -13.42
N SER A 194 5.71 11.70 -13.71
CA SER A 194 6.76 10.95 -14.41
C SER A 194 7.66 10.27 -13.39
N GLN A 195 8.14 9.06 -13.70
CA GLN A 195 9.07 8.31 -12.85
C GLN A 195 10.46 8.21 -13.49
N CYS A 196 11.46 7.88 -12.67
CA CYS A 196 12.82 7.59 -13.11
C CYS A 196 12.90 6.49 -14.18
N GLU A 197 13.95 6.55 -15.01
CA GLU A 197 14.18 5.65 -16.13
C GLU A 197 14.30 4.18 -15.67
N GLU A 198 14.98 3.94 -14.55
CA GLU A 198 15.21 2.62 -13.99
C GLU A 198 13.88 1.91 -13.67
N LEU A 199 12.95 2.60 -13.00
CA LEU A 199 11.63 2.05 -12.70
C LEU A 199 10.73 2.00 -13.94
N ALA A 200 10.82 2.99 -14.83
CA ALA A 200 10.08 2.97 -16.09
C ALA A 200 10.46 1.78 -16.99
N SER A 201 11.71 1.28 -16.91
CA SER A 201 12.15 0.10 -17.65
C SER A 201 11.39 -1.18 -17.26
N LEU A 202 10.90 -1.26 -16.02
CA LEU A 202 10.03 -2.35 -15.56
C LEU A 202 8.63 -2.17 -16.13
N ASN A 203 8.02 -1.02 -15.86
CA ASN A 203 6.71 -0.67 -16.36
C ASN A 203 6.60 0.86 -16.52
N GLY A 204 6.71 1.34 -17.75
CA GLY A 204 6.58 2.75 -18.08
C GLY A 204 5.12 3.22 -18.23
N SER A 205 4.16 2.30 -18.23
CA SER A 205 2.75 2.66 -18.45
C SER A 205 2.06 3.20 -17.19
N SER A 206 2.48 2.75 -16.00
CA SER A 206 2.02 3.25 -14.70
C SER A 206 3.19 3.45 -13.74
N ILE A 207 2.98 4.28 -12.71
CA ILE A 207 3.97 4.54 -11.67
C ILE A 207 4.20 3.28 -10.85
N ASN A 208 5.47 2.90 -10.72
CA ASN A 208 5.90 1.86 -9.78
C ASN A 208 6.09 2.49 -8.40
N THR A 209 5.66 1.80 -7.34
CA THR A 209 5.68 2.33 -5.98
C THR A 209 6.46 1.44 -5.04
N ILE A 210 7.34 2.05 -4.23
CA ILE A 210 8.06 1.40 -3.15
C ILE A 210 7.15 1.42 -1.93
N ARG A 211 6.65 0.25 -1.55
CA ARG A 211 5.90 0.04 -0.33
C ARG A 211 6.86 -0.16 0.84
N VAL A 212 6.93 0.78 1.77
CA VAL A 212 7.78 0.73 2.96
C VAL A 212 6.91 0.52 4.20
N LEU A 213 7.13 -0.57 4.94
CA LEU A 213 6.48 -0.82 6.24
C LEU A 213 7.37 -0.32 7.38
N SER A 214 6.80 0.52 8.23
CA SER A 214 7.51 1.18 9.32
C SER A 214 6.75 1.04 10.64
N LEU A 215 7.48 1.01 11.76
CA LEU A 215 6.93 1.06 13.11
C LEU A 215 7.51 2.24 13.89
N LEU A 216 6.64 3.11 14.41
CA LEU A 216 6.97 4.18 15.34
C LEU A 216 6.88 3.65 16.77
N SER A 217 8.01 3.66 17.45
CA SER A 217 8.12 3.25 18.86
C SER A 217 7.74 4.40 19.80
N LEU A 218 7.34 4.07 21.03
CA LEU A 218 6.95 5.06 22.04
C LEU A 218 8.08 6.04 22.44
N ASN A 219 9.35 5.68 22.17
CA ASN A 219 10.49 6.56 22.36
C ASN A 219 10.75 7.50 21.16
N GLY A 220 9.84 7.55 20.18
CA GLY A 220 9.95 8.38 18.97
C GLY A 220 10.83 7.79 17.86
N SER A 221 11.46 6.63 18.07
CA SER A 221 12.28 6.00 17.02
C SER A 221 11.42 5.28 15.98
N VAL A 222 11.80 5.42 14.71
CA VAL A 222 11.14 4.76 13.57
C VAL A 222 12.01 3.61 13.07
N LYS A 223 11.45 2.40 13.09
CA LYS A 223 12.08 1.20 12.54
C LYS A 223 11.41 0.81 11.23
N ILE A 224 12.20 0.58 10.19
CA ILE A 224 11.72 -0.01 8.93
C ILE A 224 11.79 -1.52 9.05
N TYR A 225 10.69 -2.20 8.72
CA TYR A 225 10.59 -3.65 8.82
C TYR A 225 10.67 -4.35 7.47
N SER A 226 10.14 -3.73 6.42
CA SER A 226 10.06 -4.37 5.12
C SER A 226 9.87 -3.33 4.04
N TYR A 227 10.39 -3.62 2.85
CA TYR A 227 10.16 -2.83 1.66
C TYR A 227 10.04 -3.74 0.44
N VAL A 228 9.09 -3.40 -0.43
CA VAL A 228 8.82 -4.12 -1.67
C VAL A 228 8.48 -3.10 -2.77
N LEU A 229 8.93 -3.34 -3.99
CA LEU A 229 8.51 -2.58 -5.15
C LEU A 229 7.21 -3.21 -5.69
N ARG A 230 6.16 -2.40 -5.87
CA ARG A 230 4.90 -2.76 -6.52
C ARG A 230 4.92 -2.23 -7.95
N MET A 231 4.51 -3.08 -8.88
CA MET A 231 4.53 -2.79 -10.30
C MET A 231 3.34 -3.41 -11.03
N GLY A 232 2.78 -2.67 -11.98
CA GLY A 232 1.74 -3.15 -12.88
C GLY A 232 2.28 -4.11 -13.95
N ILE A 233 1.42 -5.02 -14.42
CA ILE A 233 1.66 -5.83 -15.62
C ILE A 233 0.78 -5.28 -16.76
N GLY A 234 1.33 -5.24 -17.97
CA GLY A 234 0.65 -4.73 -19.16
C GLY A 234 0.81 -3.22 -19.35
N GLY A 235 -0.04 -2.63 -20.20
CA GLY A 235 0.03 -1.21 -20.59
C GLY A 235 -0.96 -0.28 -19.86
N SER A 236 -1.46 -0.66 -18.68
CA SER A 236 -2.46 0.14 -17.97
C SER A 236 -1.85 1.34 -17.27
N LYS A 237 -2.46 2.52 -17.43
CA LYS A 237 -2.05 3.79 -16.81
C LYS A 237 -2.26 3.89 -15.30
N VAL A 238 -2.88 2.88 -14.69
CA VAL A 238 -3.16 2.84 -13.24
C VAL A 238 -2.37 1.68 -12.62
N ASP A 239 -1.68 1.95 -11.50
CA ASP A 239 -0.97 0.92 -10.74
C ASP A 239 -1.98 -0.10 -10.20
N ASN A 240 -1.82 -1.35 -10.62
CA ASN A 240 -2.79 -2.41 -10.47
C ASN A 240 -2.19 -3.60 -9.70
N ALA A 241 -1.28 -3.40 -8.75
CA ALA A 241 -0.74 -4.50 -7.93
C ALA A 241 -1.83 -5.42 -7.34
N CYS A 242 -2.96 -4.86 -6.88
CA CYS A 242 -4.11 -5.63 -6.37
C CYS A 242 -5.11 -6.07 -7.45
N SER A 243 -4.89 -5.67 -8.71
CA SER A 243 -5.72 -5.90 -9.89
C SER A 243 -4.94 -6.56 -11.05
N GLY A 244 -3.88 -7.32 -10.73
CA GLY A 244 -3.10 -8.08 -11.71
C GLY A 244 -1.61 -7.73 -11.81
N GLY A 245 -1.08 -6.84 -10.98
CA GLY A 245 0.35 -6.54 -10.90
C GLY A 245 1.14 -7.52 -10.03
N ILE A 246 2.43 -7.24 -9.87
CA ILE A 246 3.38 -8.03 -9.08
C ILE A 246 4.13 -7.13 -8.10
N ASN A 247 4.76 -7.77 -7.12
CA ASN A 247 5.59 -7.13 -6.13
C ASN A 247 6.93 -7.87 -6.00
N CYS A 248 8.01 -7.12 -5.81
CA CYS A 248 9.36 -7.67 -5.68
C CYS A 248 10.03 -7.11 -4.44
N GLY A 249 10.66 -7.96 -3.63
CA GLY A 249 11.44 -7.50 -2.48
C GLY A 249 12.61 -6.65 -2.90
N ILE A 250 12.99 -5.69 -2.07
CA ILE A 250 14.19 -4.87 -2.26
C ILE A 250 15.23 -5.35 -1.22
N CYS A 251 16.51 -5.23 -1.54
CA CYS A 251 17.64 -5.45 -0.63
C CYS A 251 17.95 -4.16 0.16
N GLU A 252 18.78 -4.26 1.20
CA GLU A 252 19.19 -3.09 2.00
C GLU A 252 19.93 -2.01 1.19
N ASP A 253 20.61 -2.40 0.10
CA ASP A 253 21.30 -1.51 -0.82
C ASP A 253 20.38 -0.91 -1.91
N GLY A 254 19.08 -1.21 -1.91
CA GLY A 254 18.12 -0.71 -2.90
C GLY A 254 18.03 -1.53 -4.19
N ARG A 255 18.77 -2.62 -4.33
CA ARG A 255 18.62 -3.54 -5.47
C ARG A 255 17.37 -4.40 -5.30
N LEU A 256 16.64 -4.69 -6.38
CA LEU A 256 15.54 -5.66 -6.27
C LEU A 256 16.08 -7.09 -6.09
N LYS A 257 15.30 -7.94 -5.45
CA LYS A 257 15.57 -9.38 -5.38
C LYS A 257 15.25 -10.04 -6.72
N GLY A 258 15.81 -11.23 -6.97
CA GLY A 258 15.64 -11.93 -8.25
C GLY A 258 14.25 -12.55 -8.51
N ILE A 259 13.30 -12.47 -7.55
CA ILE A 259 11.98 -13.07 -7.67
C ILE A 259 10.91 -12.05 -7.27
N ALA A 260 9.90 -11.89 -8.13
CA ALA A 260 8.67 -11.18 -7.83
C ALA A 260 7.49 -12.14 -7.68
N TYR A 261 6.44 -11.68 -7.01
CA TYR A 261 5.23 -12.45 -6.74
C TYR A 261 3.97 -11.67 -7.10
N ASN A 262 2.92 -12.35 -7.55
CA ASN A 262 1.57 -11.79 -7.52
C ASN A 262 0.87 -12.12 -6.19
N GLN A 263 -0.36 -11.63 -5.99
CA GLN A 263 -1.16 -11.91 -4.78
C GLN A 263 -1.45 -13.40 -4.54
N LYS A 264 -1.42 -14.23 -5.59
CA LYS A 264 -1.59 -15.69 -5.47
C LYS A 264 -0.30 -16.42 -5.06
N GLY A 265 0.80 -15.69 -4.97
CA GLY A 265 2.14 -16.22 -4.71
C GLY A 265 2.78 -16.89 -5.93
N ASP A 266 2.28 -16.65 -7.14
CA ASP A 266 2.93 -17.13 -8.36
C ASP A 266 4.25 -16.38 -8.54
N LYS A 267 5.32 -17.10 -8.89
CA LYS A 267 6.68 -16.57 -9.01
C LYS A 267 6.95 -16.03 -10.41
N PHE A 268 7.71 -14.94 -10.46
CA PHE A 268 8.22 -14.35 -11.68
C PHE A 268 9.72 -14.09 -11.52
N MET A 269 10.53 -14.57 -12.47
CA MET A 269 11.98 -14.29 -12.51
C MET A 269 12.33 -13.05 -13.34
N ILE A 270 11.40 -12.65 -14.22
CA ILE A 270 11.47 -11.46 -15.07
C ILE A 270 10.12 -10.77 -15.08
N HIS A 271 10.10 -9.47 -15.37
CA HIS A 271 8.86 -8.72 -15.52
C HIS A 271 8.07 -9.23 -16.74
N PRO A 272 6.80 -9.65 -16.61
CA PRO A 272 6.06 -10.30 -17.70
C PRO A 272 5.83 -9.45 -18.95
N THR A 273 5.95 -8.12 -18.83
CA THR A 273 5.72 -7.20 -19.95
C THR A 273 7.02 -6.69 -20.56
N SER A 274 7.98 -6.27 -19.73
CA SER A 274 9.25 -5.70 -20.21
C SER A 274 10.37 -6.71 -20.37
N ASN A 275 10.21 -7.94 -19.85
CA ASN A 275 11.22 -9.00 -19.81
C ASN A 275 12.52 -8.64 -19.05
N VAL A 276 12.49 -7.55 -18.29
CA VAL A 276 13.61 -7.12 -17.43
C VAL A 276 13.76 -8.08 -16.26
N LYS A 277 15.00 -8.46 -15.92
CA LYS A 277 15.30 -9.18 -14.69
C LYS A 277 15.30 -8.23 -13.51
N PHE A 278 14.69 -8.66 -12.41
CA PHE A 278 14.53 -7.79 -11.25
C PHE A 278 15.88 -7.46 -10.59
N ASP A 279 16.77 -8.44 -10.43
CA ASP A 279 18.06 -8.26 -9.77
C ASP A 279 19.07 -7.40 -10.56
N GLU A 280 18.73 -6.99 -11.78
CA GLU A 280 19.48 -6.00 -12.56
C GLU A 280 19.04 -4.55 -12.26
N ILE A 281 17.94 -4.36 -11.51
CA ILE A 281 17.40 -3.04 -11.17
C ILE A 281 17.93 -2.56 -9.82
N GLN A 282 18.57 -1.40 -9.86
CA GLN A 282 18.96 -0.60 -8.71
C GLN A 282 18.00 0.58 -8.57
N ILE A 283 17.30 0.69 -7.44
CA ILE A 283 16.45 1.85 -7.18
C ILE A 283 17.34 3.07 -6.89
N PRO A 284 17.20 4.16 -7.66
CA PRO A 284 17.97 5.37 -7.41
C PRO A 284 17.54 6.04 -6.10
N ASN A 285 18.51 6.55 -5.34
CA ASN A 285 18.31 7.27 -4.07
C ASN A 285 17.40 6.53 -3.06
N PHE A 286 17.52 5.20 -2.99
CA PHE A 286 16.71 4.38 -2.08
C PHE A 286 16.93 4.71 -0.60
N ASP A 287 18.14 5.08 -0.22
CA ASP A 287 18.49 5.58 1.11
C ASP A 287 17.67 6.83 1.49
N LYS A 288 17.50 7.78 0.55
CA LYS A 288 16.64 8.95 0.76
C LYS A 288 15.18 8.54 1.00
N VAL A 289 14.66 7.51 0.33
CA VAL A 289 13.29 7.01 0.59
C VAL A 289 13.14 6.62 2.06
N ILE A 290 14.10 5.84 2.57
CA ILE A 290 14.12 5.38 3.95
C ILE A 290 14.25 6.55 4.94
N GLU A 291 15.11 7.52 4.63
CA GLU A 291 15.28 8.74 5.40
C GLU A 291 13.96 9.52 5.50
N LYS A 292 13.30 9.78 4.36
CA LYS A 292 12.04 10.54 4.33
C LYS A 292 10.94 9.85 5.11
N VAL A 293 10.78 8.52 4.97
CA VAL A 293 9.80 7.76 5.76
C VAL A 293 10.05 7.93 7.26
N LYS A 294 11.31 7.84 7.71
CA LYS A 294 11.65 8.05 9.13
C LYS A 294 11.36 9.46 9.63
N ILE A 295 11.52 10.47 8.78
CA ILE A 295 11.17 11.86 9.13
C ILE A 295 9.66 12.07 9.17
N LEU A 296 8.91 11.46 8.24
CA LEU A 296 7.46 11.66 8.09
C LEU A 296 6.63 10.89 9.12
N HIS A 297 7.05 9.69 9.52
CA HIS A 297 6.24 8.84 10.39
C HIS A 297 5.83 9.52 11.73
N PRO A 298 6.70 10.29 12.42
CA PRO A 298 6.32 11.03 13.61
C PRO A 298 5.24 12.11 13.42
N PHE A 299 4.91 12.53 12.18
CA PHE A 299 3.84 13.52 11.92
C PHE A 299 2.44 12.95 12.18
N ILE A 300 2.30 11.62 12.21
CA ILE A 300 1.03 10.91 12.41
C ILE A 300 1.14 9.89 13.56
N PRO A 301 1.47 10.34 14.80
CA PRO A 301 1.87 9.44 15.89
C PRO A 301 0.76 8.49 16.38
N HIS A 302 -0.50 8.76 15.99
CA HIS A 302 -1.64 7.87 16.24
C HIS A 302 -1.61 6.58 15.39
N PHE A 303 -0.73 6.53 14.38
CA PHE A 303 -0.56 5.39 13.48
C PHE A 303 0.87 4.88 13.60
N ARG A 304 1.07 3.92 14.49
CA ARG A 304 2.41 3.43 14.77
C ARG A 304 2.89 2.43 13.73
N LEU A 305 2.04 1.73 12.98
CA LEU A 305 2.45 0.75 11.97
C LEU A 305 1.98 1.18 10.58
N VAL A 306 2.83 1.85 9.79
CA VAL A 306 2.39 2.49 8.54
C VAL A 306 3.10 1.90 7.33
N SER A 307 2.31 1.67 6.28
CA SER A 307 2.73 1.22 4.95
C SER A 307 2.73 2.37 3.96
N TRP A 308 3.89 2.93 3.67
CA TRP A 308 4.08 4.10 2.80
C TRP A 308 4.26 3.66 1.35
N ASP A 309 3.55 4.27 0.41
CA ASP A 309 3.80 4.13 -1.03
C ASP A 309 4.56 5.35 -1.53
N ILE A 310 5.81 5.11 -1.95
CA ILE A 310 6.72 6.13 -2.42
C ILE A 310 7.07 5.85 -3.88
N ALA A 311 6.84 6.81 -4.77
CA ALA A 311 7.38 6.77 -6.13
C ALA A 311 8.74 7.47 -6.17
N ILE A 312 9.49 7.25 -7.25
CA ILE A 312 10.70 8.00 -7.56
C ILE A 312 10.46 8.78 -8.86
N ASP A 313 10.55 10.11 -8.80
CA ASP A 313 10.32 10.96 -9.97
C ASP A 313 11.47 10.91 -11.00
N GLU A 314 11.26 11.56 -12.15
CA GLU A 314 12.25 11.69 -13.22
C GLU A 314 13.57 12.37 -12.81
N MET A 315 13.58 13.07 -11.67
CA MET A 315 14.77 13.69 -11.08
C MET A 315 15.39 12.81 -9.98
N ASN A 316 14.97 11.55 -9.88
CA ASN A 316 15.40 10.59 -8.87
C ASN A 316 15.05 11.00 -7.43
N GLU A 317 14.00 11.79 -7.23
CA GLU A 317 13.57 12.23 -5.90
C GLU A 317 12.34 11.46 -5.39
N PRO A 318 12.28 11.11 -4.09
CA PRO A 318 11.12 10.46 -3.50
C PRO A 318 9.85 11.31 -3.54
N VAL A 319 8.75 10.72 -3.97
CA VAL A 319 7.41 11.32 -4.02
C VAL A 319 6.44 10.47 -3.21
N LEU A 320 5.82 11.05 -2.19
CA LEU A 320 4.76 10.38 -1.42
C LEU A 320 3.50 10.24 -2.27
N ILE A 321 3.06 8.99 -2.47
CA ILE A 321 1.84 8.67 -3.21
C ILE A 321 0.71 8.36 -2.23
N GLU A 322 0.93 7.45 -1.28
CA GLU A 322 -0.05 7.03 -0.26
C GLU A 322 0.61 6.75 1.09
N ALA A 323 -0.12 7.02 2.18
CA ALA A 323 0.22 6.55 3.52
C ALA A 323 -0.89 5.61 3.98
N ASN A 324 -0.69 4.30 3.85
CA ASN A 324 -1.70 3.30 4.20
C ASN A 324 -1.74 3.14 5.73
N LEU A 325 -2.75 3.74 6.35
CA LEU A 325 -2.95 3.77 7.80
C LEU A 325 -3.70 2.55 8.35
N ARG A 326 -4.18 1.68 7.46
CA ARG A 326 -4.92 0.45 7.76
C ARG A 326 -4.48 -0.66 6.82
N TYR A 327 -4.54 -1.89 7.31
CA TYR A 327 -4.24 -3.13 6.58
C TYR A 327 -2.77 -3.28 6.17
N GLY A 328 -2.18 -2.32 5.46
CA GLY A 328 -0.74 -2.30 5.14
C GLY A 328 -0.21 -3.42 4.20
N GLU A 329 -1.07 -4.34 3.73
CA GLU A 329 -0.77 -5.41 2.76
C GLU A 329 0.36 -6.37 3.21
N LEU A 330 0.16 -7.07 4.34
CA LEU A 330 1.13 -7.98 4.96
C LEU A 330 1.71 -9.03 3.99
N ASP A 331 0.88 -9.55 3.09
CA ASP A 331 1.22 -10.65 2.22
C ASP A 331 2.36 -10.32 1.25
N PHE A 332 2.39 -9.09 0.73
CA PHE A 332 3.49 -8.63 -0.14
C PHE A 332 4.81 -8.65 0.62
N HIS A 333 4.79 -8.20 1.88
CA HIS A 333 5.98 -8.21 2.72
C HIS A 333 6.45 -9.64 3.02
N GLN A 334 5.55 -10.53 3.41
CA GLN A 334 5.96 -11.89 3.81
C GLN A 334 6.35 -12.80 2.65
N LEU A 335 5.72 -12.65 1.47
CA LEU A 335 6.11 -13.40 0.27
C LEU A 335 7.54 -13.07 -0.17
N ASN A 336 7.92 -11.80 -0.13
CA ASN A 336 9.22 -11.36 -0.64
C ASN A 336 10.34 -11.39 0.38
N ASN A 337 10.02 -11.16 1.66
CA ASN A 337 11.03 -10.85 2.68
C ASN A 337 11.03 -11.85 3.86
N GLY A 338 10.14 -12.84 3.88
CA GLY A 338 10.00 -13.73 5.03
C GLY A 338 9.19 -13.09 6.16
N PRO A 339 9.31 -13.56 7.42
CA PRO A 339 8.58 -13.00 8.56
C PRO A 339 8.68 -11.48 8.64
N VAL A 340 7.54 -10.77 8.62
CA VAL A 340 7.53 -9.30 8.46
C VAL A 340 8.27 -8.56 9.57
N PHE A 341 8.27 -9.09 10.79
CA PHE A 341 8.98 -8.50 11.93
C PHE A 341 10.34 -9.18 12.21
N GLY A 342 10.69 -10.22 11.45
CA GLY A 342 11.93 -10.98 11.62
C GLY A 342 12.20 -11.37 13.07
N LYS A 343 13.39 -11.01 13.56
CA LYS A 343 13.81 -11.28 14.95
C LYS A 343 12.98 -10.56 16.03
N ASP A 344 12.24 -9.51 15.65
CA ASP A 344 11.40 -8.75 16.58
C ASP A 344 9.99 -9.35 16.71
N THR A 345 9.64 -10.42 15.98
CA THR A 345 8.29 -11.03 16.03
C THR A 345 7.83 -11.29 17.46
N LYS A 346 8.67 -11.90 18.30
CA LYS A 346 8.31 -12.16 19.71
C LYS A 346 8.07 -10.85 20.48
N LYS A 347 8.94 -9.84 20.29
CA LYS A 347 8.80 -8.52 20.94
C LYS A 347 7.48 -7.85 20.55
N ILE A 348 7.13 -7.89 19.27
CA ILE A 348 5.87 -7.31 18.76
C ILE A 348 4.67 -8.03 19.34
N LEU A 349 4.70 -9.36 19.40
CA LEU A 349 3.63 -10.16 20.02
C LEU A 349 3.53 -9.90 21.52
N ASP A 350 4.65 -9.82 22.24
CA ASP A 350 4.65 -9.50 23.68
C ASP A 350 4.03 -8.11 23.94
N GLU A 351 4.38 -7.09 23.15
CA GLU A 351 3.79 -5.73 23.26
C GLU A 351 2.28 -5.73 22.99
N VAL A 352 1.84 -6.30 21.86
CA VAL A 352 0.43 -6.30 21.43
C VAL A 352 -0.48 -7.05 22.41
N PHE A 353 0.05 -8.10 23.05
CA PHE A 353 -0.72 -8.95 23.97
C PHE A 353 -0.43 -8.69 25.46
N GLY A 354 0.37 -7.66 25.76
CA GLY A 354 0.66 -7.22 27.14
C GLY A 354 1.39 -8.26 27.99
N LYS A 355 2.47 -8.86 27.47
CA LYS A 355 3.24 -9.92 28.12
C LYS A 355 4.65 -9.54 28.55
#